data_AF-A0A5B0D1V2-F1
#
_entry.id   AF-A0A5B0D1V2-F1
#
_cell.length_a   1.000
_cell.length_b   1.000
_cell.length_c   1.000
_cell.angle_alpha   90.00
_cell.angle_beta   90.00
_cell.angle_gamma   90.00
#
_symmetry.space_group_name_H-M   'P 1'
#
loop_
_entity.id
_entity.type
_entity.pdbx_description
1 polymer ?
#
loop_
_entity_poly.entity_id
_entity_poly.type
_entity_poly.pdbx_seq_one_letter_code
_entity_poly.pdbx_strand_id
1 'polypeptide(L)'
;MAKKTAARRDAEAAIDAAARAAKDAKKLIKNLPGKSAKKLKPLVEDAKDASKVSKKKVADRPKKVAKSAVAATERLQKASAKLHAAAEAKAAPVKKSEKTKAPDKKTPAKKSTTEKSTPPAKKAAPEKKAPVESAPVESAPAASAPVSPAPQTPTENAAAHDLSARTVVELRALARAQGRTGYSRLTKAALLDLLAH
;
A
#
# COMPACT_ATOMS: atom_id res chain seq x y z
N MET A 1 -29.82 -24.19 -11.23
CA MET A 1 -28.78 -23.22 -11.62
C MET A 1 -28.18 -22.58 -10.38
N ALA A 2 -26.95 -22.92 -10.00
CA ALA A 2 -26.29 -22.23 -8.88
C ALA A 2 -26.01 -20.77 -9.25
N LYS A 3 -26.57 -19.82 -8.48
CA LYS A 3 -26.35 -18.38 -8.69
C LYS A 3 -24.88 -18.06 -8.43
N LYS A 4 -24.25 -17.24 -9.29
CA LYS A 4 -22.91 -16.70 -9.00
C LYS A 4 -22.95 -15.96 -7.66
N THR A 5 -21.94 -16.18 -6.82
CA THR A 5 -21.78 -15.45 -5.56
C THR A 5 -21.48 -13.97 -5.85
N ALA A 6 -21.82 -13.08 -4.91
CA ALA A 6 -21.52 -11.64 -5.04
C ALA A 6 -20.02 -11.42 -5.32
N ALA A 7 -19.15 -12.07 -4.54
CA ALA A 7 -17.70 -11.99 -4.73
C ALA A 7 -17.24 -12.37 -6.14
N ARG A 8 -17.89 -13.35 -6.79
CA ARG A 8 -17.57 -13.74 -8.16
C ARG A 8 -17.98 -12.67 -9.16
N ARG A 9 -19.15 -12.03 -8.96
CA ARG A 9 -19.57 -10.89 -9.79
C ARG A 9 -18.63 -9.70 -9.60
N ASP A 10 -18.22 -9.40 -8.38
CA ASP A 10 -17.28 -8.31 -8.08
C ASP A 10 -15.92 -8.55 -8.74
N ALA A 11 -15.44 -9.80 -8.72
CA ALA A 11 -14.20 -10.18 -9.40
C ALA A 11 -14.30 -10.02 -10.92
N GLU A 12 -15.43 -10.41 -11.52
CA GLU A 12 -15.69 -10.21 -12.96
C GLU A 12 -15.76 -8.72 -13.31
N ALA A 13 -16.48 -7.92 -12.51
CA ALA A 13 -16.56 -6.47 -12.69
C ALA A 13 -15.19 -5.78 -12.55
N ALA A 14 -14.35 -6.22 -11.59
CA ALA A 14 -13.01 -5.69 -11.42
C ALA A 14 -12.08 -6.06 -12.59
N ILE A 15 -12.19 -7.28 -13.12
CA ILE A 15 -11.49 -7.71 -14.35
C ILE A 15 -11.88 -6.83 -15.54
N ASP A 16 -13.18 -6.58 -15.72
CA ASP A 16 -13.69 -5.76 -16.80
C ASP A 16 -13.24 -4.29 -16.66
N ALA A 17 -13.25 -3.77 -15.43
CA ALA A 17 -12.72 -2.43 -15.13
C ALA A 17 -11.23 -2.33 -15.47
N ALA A 18 -10.43 -3.35 -15.11
CA ALA A 18 -9.02 -3.41 -15.47
C ALA A 18 -8.81 -3.45 -17.00
N ALA A 19 -9.61 -4.23 -17.71
CA ALA A 19 -9.55 -4.29 -19.17
C ALA A 19 -9.89 -2.95 -19.84
N ARG A 20 -10.92 -2.24 -19.34
CA ARG A 20 -11.30 -0.90 -19.82
C ARG A 20 -10.21 0.12 -19.53
N ALA A 21 -9.75 0.21 -18.29
CA ALA A 21 -8.69 1.12 -17.88
C ALA A 21 -7.40 0.90 -18.69
N ALA A 22 -7.03 -0.35 -18.96
CA ALA A 22 -5.87 -0.67 -19.80
C ALA A 22 -6.04 -0.18 -21.25
N LYS A 23 -7.24 -0.31 -21.83
CA LYS A 23 -7.54 0.20 -23.18
C LYS A 23 -7.48 1.72 -23.23
N ASP A 24 -8.08 2.39 -22.24
CA ASP A 24 -8.10 3.84 -22.15
C ASP A 24 -6.70 4.41 -21.96
N ALA A 25 -5.92 3.82 -21.06
CA ALA A 25 -4.52 4.19 -20.88
C ALA A 25 -3.67 3.87 -22.13
N LYS A 26 -3.95 2.79 -22.88
CA LYS A 26 -3.28 2.52 -24.16
C LYS A 26 -3.56 3.61 -25.19
N LYS A 27 -4.78 4.15 -25.24
CA LYS A 27 -5.12 5.31 -26.10
C LYS A 27 -4.39 6.57 -25.61
N LEU A 28 -4.37 6.78 -24.30
CA LEU A 28 -3.70 7.91 -23.66
C LEU A 28 -2.18 7.91 -23.94
N ILE A 29 -1.53 6.75 -23.90
CA ILE A 29 -0.12 6.57 -24.27
C ILE A 29 0.18 7.05 -25.70
N LYS A 30 -0.75 6.87 -26.65
CA LYS A 30 -0.55 7.30 -28.05
C LYS A 30 -0.52 8.82 -28.19
N ASN A 31 -1.21 9.53 -27.30
CA ASN A 31 -1.36 10.99 -27.36
C ASN A 31 -0.43 11.72 -26.36
N LEU A 32 0.30 10.98 -25.52
CA LEU A 32 1.23 11.56 -24.55
C LEU A 32 2.66 11.71 -25.10
N PRO A 33 3.45 12.66 -24.59
CA PRO A 33 4.87 12.74 -24.89
C PRO A 33 5.60 11.44 -24.46
N GLY A 34 6.61 11.05 -25.24
CA GLY A 34 7.29 9.76 -25.11
C GLY A 34 7.80 9.42 -23.70
N LYS A 35 8.15 10.43 -22.88
CA LYS A 35 8.56 10.26 -21.48
C LYS A 35 7.41 9.80 -20.57
N SER A 36 6.20 10.35 -20.75
CA SER A 36 5.00 9.97 -20.01
C SER A 36 4.46 8.64 -20.48
N ALA A 37 4.48 8.41 -21.80
CA ALA A 37 4.15 7.12 -22.42
C ALA A 37 4.99 5.97 -21.85
N LYS A 38 6.32 6.14 -21.72
CA LYS A 38 7.23 5.12 -21.15
C LYS A 38 6.86 4.74 -19.71
N LYS A 39 6.36 5.68 -18.89
CA LYS A 39 5.96 5.42 -17.50
C LYS A 39 4.62 4.69 -17.39
N LEU A 40 3.71 4.93 -18.32
CA LEU A 40 2.38 4.30 -18.35
C LEU A 40 2.39 2.87 -18.91
N LYS A 41 3.27 2.58 -19.89
CA LYS A 41 3.36 1.23 -20.52
C LYS A 41 3.38 0.04 -19.53
N PRO A 42 4.25 -0.01 -18.51
CA PRO A 42 4.29 -1.15 -17.60
C PRO A 42 3.00 -1.31 -16.77
N LEU A 43 2.36 -0.19 -16.41
CA LEU A 43 1.09 -0.22 -15.66
C LEU A 43 -0.08 -0.66 -16.52
N VAL A 44 -0.03 -0.36 -17.82
CA VAL A 44 -1.02 -0.86 -18.79
C VAL A 44 -0.87 -2.37 -18.98
N GLU A 45 0.35 -2.90 -19.03
CA GLU A 45 0.55 -4.36 -19.10
C GLU A 45 0.09 -5.04 -17.80
N ASP A 46 0.41 -4.50 -16.62
CA ASP A 46 -0.08 -5.03 -15.32
C ASP A 46 -1.63 -5.11 -15.28
N ALA A 47 -2.30 -4.05 -15.73
CA ALA A 47 -3.78 -4.04 -15.81
C ALA A 47 -4.31 -5.04 -16.86
N LYS A 48 -3.62 -5.26 -17.98
CA LYS A 48 -4.00 -6.30 -18.94
C LYS A 48 -3.85 -7.69 -18.35
N ASP A 49 -2.73 -7.99 -17.69
CA ASP A 49 -2.51 -9.29 -17.08
C ASP A 49 -3.52 -9.57 -15.97
N ALA A 50 -3.86 -8.55 -15.18
CA ALA A 50 -4.94 -8.62 -14.19
C ALA A 50 -6.33 -8.86 -14.81
N SER A 51 -6.53 -8.60 -16.10
CA SER A 51 -7.78 -8.91 -16.81
C SER A 51 -7.82 -10.28 -17.50
N LYS A 52 -6.66 -10.93 -17.70
CA LYS A 52 -6.54 -12.23 -18.40
C LYS A 52 -6.67 -13.43 -17.46
N VAL A 53 -7.30 -13.25 -16.29
CA VAL A 53 -7.38 -14.28 -15.26
C VAL A 53 -8.35 -15.38 -15.69
N SER A 54 -7.99 -16.65 -15.45
CA SER A 54 -8.82 -17.78 -15.85
C SER A 54 -10.13 -17.86 -15.05
N LYS A 55 -11.21 -18.31 -15.71
CA LYS A 55 -12.53 -18.53 -15.08
C LYS A 55 -12.45 -19.40 -13.82
N LYS A 56 -11.52 -20.37 -13.80
CA LYS A 56 -11.24 -21.22 -12.64
C LYS A 56 -10.72 -20.40 -11.46
N LYS A 57 -9.73 -19.53 -11.68
CA LYS A 57 -9.15 -18.69 -10.63
C LYS A 57 -10.16 -17.66 -10.08
N VAL A 58 -11.07 -17.18 -10.93
CA VAL A 58 -12.20 -16.32 -10.53
C VAL A 58 -13.21 -17.08 -9.67
N ALA A 59 -13.44 -18.37 -9.94
CA ALA A 59 -14.32 -19.21 -9.13
C ALA A 59 -13.68 -19.61 -7.79
N ASP A 60 -12.41 -20.03 -7.79
CA ASP A 60 -11.68 -20.49 -6.61
C ASP A 60 -11.31 -19.34 -5.65
N ARG A 61 -10.88 -18.19 -6.19
CA ARG A 61 -10.32 -17.09 -5.38
C ARG A 61 -10.87 -15.72 -5.80
N PRO A 62 -12.20 -15.53 -5.81
CA PRO A 62 -12.83 -14.30 -6.31
C PRO A 62 -12.31 -13.05 -5.62
N LYS A 63 -12.23 -13.05 -4.28
CA LYS A 63 -11.74 -11.90 -3.49
C LYS A 63 -10.30 -11.52 -3.83
N LYS A 64 -9.44 -12.51 -4.13
CA LYS A 64 -8.02 -12.26 -4.43
C LYS A 64 -7.86 -11.68 -5.83
N VAL A 65 -8.67 -12.16 -6.78
CA VAL A 65 -8.71 -11.64 -8.15
C VAL A 65 -9.26 -10.22 -8.19
N ALA A 66 -10.37 -9.96 -7.48
CA ALA A 66 -10.92 -8.62 -7.34
C ALA A 66 -9.88 -7.64 -6.77
N LYS A 67 -9.23 -8.00 -5.65
CA LYS A 67 -8.21 -7.16 -5.02
C LYS A 67 -7.01 -6.89 -5.93
N SER A 68 -6.55 -7.88 -6.70
CA SER A 68 -5.45 -7.65 -7.64
C SER A 68 -5.85 -6.75 -8.81
N ALA A 69 -7.05 -6.95 -9.37
CA ALA A 69 -7.54 -6.13 -10.49
C ALA A 69 -7.78 -4.68 -10.05
N VAL A 70 -8.39 -4.48 -8.88
CA VAL A 70 -8.57 -3.14 -8.29
C VAL A 70 -7.22 -2.47 -8.05
N ALA A 71 -6.26 -3.17 -7.43
CA ALA A 71 -4.92 -2.61 -7.19
C ALA A 71 -4.19 -2.21 -8.49
N ALA A 72 -4.32 -3.00 -9.56
CA ALA A 72 -3.76 -2.65 -10.86
C ALA A 72 -4.44 -1.39 -11.44
N THR A 73 -5.77 -1.30 -11.37
CA THR A 73 -6.51 -0.11 -11.82
C THR A 73 -6.15 1.14 -11.02
N GLU A 74 -6.02 1.05 -9.70
CA GLU A 74 -5.66 2.19 -8.85
C GLU A 74 -4.26 2.71 -9.16
N ARG A 75 -3.29 1.81 -9.36
CA ARG A 75 -1.93 2.21 -9.77
C ARG A 75 -1.94 2.91 -11.12
N LEU A 76 -2.70 2.37 -12.07
CA LEU A 76 -2.83 2.94 -13.41
C LEU A 76 -3.49 4.33 -13.37
N GLN A 77 -4.59 4.47 -12.64
CA GLN A 77 -5.32 5.73 -12.45
C GLN A 77 -4.48 6.77 -11.71
N LYS A 78 -3.76 6.39 -10.67
CA LYS A 78 -2.88 7.29 -9.92
C LYS A 78 -1.72 7.79 -10.80
N ALA A 79 -1.16 6.92 -11.63
CA ALA A 79 -0.12 7.30 -12.56
C ALA A 79 -0.63 8.19 -13.70
N SER A 80 -1.80 7.89 -14.28
CA SER A 80 -2.40 8.75 -15.30
C SER A 80 -2.76 10.12 -14.72
N ALA A 81 -3.36 10.18 -13.54
CA ALA A 81 -3.67 11.44 -12.84
C ALA A 81 -2.41 12.26 -12.55
N LYS A 82 -1.33 11.62 -12.07
CA LYS A 82 -0.05 12.30 -11.83
C LYS A 82 0.56 12.86 -13.11
N LEU A 83 0.38 12.17 -14.24
CA LEU A 83 0.89 12.64 -15.54
C LEU A 83 0.02 13.76 -16.14
N HIS A 84 -1.29 13.73 -15.93
CA HIS A 84 -2.19 14.83 -16.28
C HIS A 84 -1.88 16.08 -15.46
N ALA A 85 -1.74 15.96 -14.13
CA ALA A 85 -1.37 17.08 -13.26
C ALA A 85 0.01 17.66 -13.62
N ALA A 86 0.98 16.80 -13.96
CA ALA A 86 2.29 17.24 -14.43
C ALA A 86 2.24 17.91 -15.81
N ALA A 87 1.28 17.55 -16.67
CA ALA A 87 1.05 18.19 -17.96
C ALA A 87 0.39 19.56 -17.79
N GLU A 88 -0.61 19.70 -16.91
CA GLU A 88 -1.24 20.99 -16.59
C GLU A 88 -0.26 21.97 -15.92
N ALA A 89 0.56 21.50 -14.98
CA ALA A 89 1.60 22.34 -14.37
C ALA A 89 2.67 22.81 -15.37
N LYS A 90 2.83 22.11 -16.50
CA LYS A 90 3.71 22.49 -17.62
C LYS A 90 3.01 23.38 -18.65
N ALA A 91 1.68 23.37 -18.69
CA ALA A 91 0.85 24.13 -19.63
C ALA A 91 0.32 25.45 -19.04
N ALA A 92 0.40 25.63 -17.71
CA ALA A 92 0.08 26.91 -17.08
C ALA A 92 1.10 27.99 -17.50
N PRO A 93 0.66 29.07 -18.18
CA PRO A 93 1.56 30.17 -18.50
C PRO A 93 1.98 30.88 -17.21
N VAL A 94 3.27 31.17 -17.13
CA VAL A 94 3.85 32.20 -16.26
C VAL A 94 3.05 33.51 -16.38
N LYS A 95 2.06 33.71 -15.52
CA LYS A 95 1.54 35.04 -15.20
C LYS A 95 2.26 35.54 -13.95
N LYS A 96 3.00 36.63 -14.19
CA LYS A 96 3.69 37.52 -13.26
C LYS A 96 2.93 37.73 -11.94
N SER A 97 3.66 37.49 -10.84
CA SER A 97 3.82 38.38 -9.67
C SER A 97 2.75 39.43 -9.35
N GLU A 98 2.15 39.29 -8.17
CA GLU A 98 1.73 40.39 -7.27
C GLU A 98 1.83 39.80 -5.84
N LYS A 99 2.96 39.88 -5.12
CA LYS A 99 3.52 40.98 -4.32
C LYS A 99 2.50 41.78 -3.49
N THR A 100 2.21 41.27 -2.29
CA THR A 100 2.13 42.08 -1.06
C THR A 100 2.96 41.34 0.00
N LYS A 101 4.25 41.67 0.10
CA LYS A 101 4.85 42.63 1.05
C LYS A 101 5.22 41.94 2.38
N ALA A 102 6.49 41.51 2.45
CA ALA A 102 7.24 41.34 3.70
C ALA A 102 7.33 42.70 4.45
N PRO A 103 7.69 42.75 5.74
CA PRO A 103 9.11 42.64 6.12
C PRO A 103 9.27 41.92 7.49
N ASP A 104 10.39 41.62 8.12
CA ASP A 104 11.82 41.84 7.95
C ASP A 104 12.49 40.86 8.94
N LYS A 105 13.60 40.21 8.54
CA LYS A 105 14.87 40.19 9.29
C LYS A 105 15.71 38.94 9.04
N LYS A 106 16.86 39.22 8.42
CA LYS A 106 18.20 38.67 8.69
C LYS A 106 18.51 37.24 8.20
N THR A 107 19.02 37.24 6.97
CA THR A 107 20.29 36.64 6.50
C THR A 107 21.42 36.50 7.56
N PRO A 108 22.54 35.79 7.29
CA PRO A 108 22.82 34.73 6.28
C PRO A 108 23.77 33.58 6.74
N ALA A 109 24.02 32.64 5.81
CA ALA A 109 25.31 31.99 5.49
C ALA A 109 25.83 30.77 6.28
N LYS A 110 25.82 29.61 5.59
CA LYS A 110 27.01 28.81 5.16
C LYS A 110 26.49 27.65 4.29
N LYS A 111 26.72 27.59 2.96
CA LYS A 111 27.93 27.05 2.26
C LYS A 111 28.46 25.79 2.99
N SER A 112 28.59 24.60 2.39
CA SER A 112 29.01 24.31 1.01
C SER A 112 29.13 22.77 0.79
N THR A 113 28.90 22.35 -0.47
CA THR A 113 29.69 21.38 -1.28
C THR A 113 29.82 19.90 -0.86
N THR A 114 29.32 18.95 -1.67
CA THR A 114 30.05 18.12 -2.69
C THR A 114 30.76 16.92 -2.05
N GLU A 115 30.45 15.64 -2.31
CA GLU A 115 30.91 14.77 -3.41
C GLU A 115 30.34 13.34 -3.10
N LYS A 116 29.72 12.61 -4.03
CA LYS A 116 30.30 11.64 -4.98
C LYS A 116 30.41 10.21 -4.44
N SER A 117 30.12 9.26 -5.34
CA SER A 117 30.51 7.84 -5.38
C SER A 117 29.44 6.79 -5.04
N THR A 118 28.81 6.28 -6.11
CA THR A 118 28.49 4.85 -6.31
C THR A 118 29.75 4.10 -6.81
N PRO A 119 29.72 2.78 -7.10
CA PRO A 119 29.50 1.56 -6.29
C PRO A 119 30.74 0.61 -6.45
N PRO A 120 30.80 -0.72 -6.14
CA PRO A 120 30.00 -1.79 -6.80
C PRO A 120 29.71 -3.11 -6.01
N ALA A 121 28.69 -3.82 -6.52
CA ALA A 121 28.48 -5.28 -6.66
C ALA A 121 29.24 -6.34 -5.82
N LYS A 122 28.47 -7.35 -5.35
CA LYS A 122 28.70 -8.82 -5.50
C LYS A 122 27.40 -9.56 -5.15
N LYS A 123 26.65 -10.10 -6.12
CA LYS A 123 26.66 -11.50 -6.61
C LYS A 123 26.47 -12.56 -5.50
N ALA A 124 25.30 -13.22 -5.49
CA ALA A 124 25.13 -14.67 -5.71
C ALA A 124 23.80 -15.19 -5.11
N ALA A 125 22.85 -15.54 -5.97
CA ALA A 125 22.08 -16.78 -5.85
C ALA A 125 22.76 -17.82 -6.78
N PRO A 126 22.39 -19.12 -6.85
CA PRO A 126 21.34 -19.88 -6.15
C PRO A 126 21.85 -21.25 -5.61
N GLU A 127 20.94 -22.08 -5.07
CA GLU A 127 20.80 -23.56 -5.28
C GLU A 127 20.07 -24.20 -4.09
N LYS A 128 18.83 -24.65 -4.27
CA LYS A 128 18.41 -26.05 -4.58
C LYS A 128 18.80 -27.05 -3.49
N LYS A 129 17.81 -27.51 -2.73
CA LYS A 129 17.35 -28.93 -2.68
C LYS A 129 16.25 -29.09 -1.63
N ALA A 130 15.04 -29.40 -2.09
CA ALA A 130 14.16 -30.36 -1.42
C ALA A 130 14.47 -31.77 -2.01
N PRO A 131 13.79 -32.87 -1.66
CA PRO A 131 12.92 -33.19 -0.52
C PRO A 131 13.33 -34.53 0.17
N VAL A 132 12.75 -34.86 1.32
CA VAL A 132 12.35 -36.23 1.75
C VAL A 132 11.49 -36.01 3.02
N GLU A 133 10.17 -36.15 2.96
CA GLU A 133 9.42 -37.41 2.94
C GLU A 133 9.64 -38.23 4.21
N SER A 134 8.70 -38.11 5.14
CA SER A 134 8.29 -39.14 6.10
C SER A 134 7.05 -38.66 6.86
N ALA A 135 5.89 -39.03 6.34
CA ALA A 135 4.70 -39.38 7.12
C ALA A 135 4.38 -40.84 6.75
N PRO A 136 3.49 -41.59 7.44
CA PRO A 136 2.80 -41.35 8.71
C PRO A 136 2.87 -42.58 9.66
N VAL A 137 2.57 -42.41 10.96
CA VAL A 137 1.85 -43.40 11.80
C VAL A 137 1.30 -42.59 12.99
N GLU A 138 -0.01 -42.34 13.01
CA GLU A 138 -1.00 -43.18 13.70
C GLU A 138 -0.85 -43.14 15.22
N SER A 139 -1.70 -42.34 15.86
CA SER A 139 -2.43 -42.65 17.09
C SER A 139 -3.17 -41.38 17.56
N ALA A 140 -4.47 -41.34 17.32
CA ALA A 140 -5.41 -40.64 18.20
C ALA A 140 -6.00 -41.72 19.15
N PRO A 141 -6.82 -41.40 20.17
CA PRO A 141 -7.06 -40.13 20.88
C PRO A 141 -6.98 -40.31 22.41
N ALA A 142 -6.84 -39.23 23.20
CA ALA A 142 -7.51 -39.11 24.51
C ALA A 142 -7.25 -37.76 25.19
N ALA A 143 -8.34 -37.04 25.43
CA ALA A 143 -8.67 -36.27 26.63
C ALA A 143 -7.53 -35.72 27.50
N SER A 144 -7.41 -34.40 27.56
CA SER A 144 -7.35 -33.68 28.83
C SER A 144 -7.92 -32.27 28.69
N ALA A 145 -8.69 -31.90 29.70
CA ALA A 145 -9.66 -30.82 29.77
C ALA A 145 -9.07 -29.40 29.66
N PRO A 146 -9.90 -28.40 29.30
CA PRO A 146 -9.51 -26.99 29.37
C PRO A 146 -9.49 -26.53 30.83
N VAL A 147 -8.30 -26.32 31.38
CA VAL A 147 -8.15 -25.53 32.61
C VAL A 147 -8.32 -24.06 32.27
N SER A 148 -9.48 -23.53 32.62
CA SER A 148 -9.75 -22.09 32.75
C SER A 148 -8.68 -21.43 33.64
N PRO A 149 -8.06 -20.32 33.24
CA PRO A 149 -7.54 -19.38 34.21
C PRO A 149 -8.64 -18.41 34.65
N ALA A 150 -8.84 -18.38 35.97
CA ALA A 150 -9.68 -17.46 36.72
C ALA A 150 -9.32 -15.98 36.45
N PRO A 151 -10.25 -15.03 36.71
CA PRO A 151 -10.13 -13.64 36.30
C PRO A 151 -9.12 -12.89 37.18
N GLN A 152 -8.01 -12.47 36.59
CA GLN A 152 -7.16 -11.44 37.17
C GLN A 152 -7.74 -10.09 36.79
N THR A 153 -8.11 -9.26 37.76
CA THR A 153 -8.26 -7.83 37.55
C THR A 153 -6.86 -7.19 37.52
N PRO A 154 -6.51 -6.54 36.41
CA PRO A 154 -5.80 -5.27 36.51
C PRO A 154 -6.37 -4.29 35.49
N THR A 155 -7.35 -3.47 35.90
CA THR A 155 -8.07 -2.55 35.00
C THR A 155 -7.16 -1.46 34.39
N GLU A 156 -5.96 -1.23 34.93
CA GLU A 156 -4.98 -0.28 34.38
C GLU A 156 -4.00 -0.95 33.41
N ASN A 157 -3.51 -2.15 33.73
CA ASN A 157 -2.50 -2.84 32.92
C ASN A 157 -3.11 -3.50 31.67
N ALA A 158 -4.39 -3.87 31.70
CA ALA A 158 -5.10 -4.38 30.54
C ALA A 158 -5.25 -3.31 29.44
N ALA A 159 -5.50 -2.05 29.82
CA ALA A 159 -5.60 -0.93 28.88
C ALA A 159 -4.23 -0.60 28.24
N ALA A 160 -3.15 -0.60 29.03
CA ALA A 160 -1.79 -0.44 28.52
C ALA A 160 -1.36 -1.57 27.57
N HIS A 161 -1.77 -2.82 27.87
CA HIS A 161 -1.57 -3.95 26.98
C HIS A 161 -2.38 -3.83 25.68
N ASP A 162 -3.63 -3.34 25.72
CA ASP A 162 -4.45 -3.09 24.52
C ASP A 162 -3.79 -2.05 23.61
N LEU A 163 -3.30 -0.93 24.19
CA LEU A 163 -2.57 0.09 23.44
C LEU A 163 -1.29 -0.50 22.81
N SER A 164 -0.54 -1.30 23.56
CA SER A 164 0.71 -1.92 23.08
C SER A 164 0.49 -2.91 21.94
N ALA A 165 -0.65 -3.60 21.92
CA ALA A 165 -1.05 -4.52 20.84
C ALA A 165 -1.39 -3.78 19.53
N ARG A 166 -1.77 -2.50 19.59
CA ARG A 166 -2.12 -1.71 18.41
C ARG A 166 -0.90 -1.35 17.56
N THR A 167 -1.15 -1.17 16.27
CA THR A 167 -0.17 -0.70 15.30
C THR A 167 0.08 0.80 15.42
N VAL A 168 1.22 1.27 14.93
CA VAL A 168 1.57 2.71 14.94
C VAL A 168 0.50 3.58 14.24
N VAL A 169 -0.15 3.05 13.20
CA VAL A 169 -1.21 3.77 12.47
C VAL A 169 -2.45 3.95 13.35
N GLU A 170 -2.85 2.91 14.07
CA GLU A 170 -3.99 2.94 14.99
C GLU A 170 -3.72 3.85 16.19
N LEU A 171 -2.51 3.82 16.74
CA LEU A 171 -2.10 4.74 17.81
C LEU A 171 -2.15 6.21 17.36
N ARG A 172 -1.71 6.51 16.13
CA ARG A 172 -1.84 7.87 15.57
C ARG A 172 -3.28 8.27 15.26
N ALA A 173 -4.16 7.31 14.98
CA ALA A 173 -5.58 7.57 14.80
C ALA A 173 -6.26 7.88 16.15
N LEU A 174 -5.91 7.16 17.21
CA LEU A 174 -6.36 7.46 18.57
C LEU A 174 -5.86 8.81 19.06
N ALA A 175 -4.58 9.13 18.84
CA ALA A 175 -4.01 10.42 19.21
C ALA A 175 -4.75 11.59 18.50
N ARG A 176 -5.15 11.40 17.24
CA ARG A 176 -6.04 12.34 16.53
C ARG A 176 -7.42 12.43 17.13
N ALA A 177 -8.03 11.29 17.45
CA ALA A 177 -9.37 11.24 18.04
C ALA A 177 -9.41 11.94 19.42
N GLN A 178 -8.31 11.87 20.17
CA GLN A 178 -8.12 12.59 21.44
C GLN A 178 -7.66 14.07 21.26
N GLY A 179 -7.54 14.55 20.02
CA GLY A 179 -7.12 15.93 19.75
C GLY A 179 -5.66 16.25 20.08
N ARG A 180 -4.83 15.23 20.35
CA ARG A 180 -3.40 15.41 20.60
C ARG A 180 -2.72 15.88 19.30
N THR A 181 -1.72 16.75 19.40
CA THR A 181 -0.93 17.24 18.24
C THR A 181 0.53 16.77 18.37
N GLY A 182 1.33 16.89 17.31
CA GLY A 182 2.74 16.48 17.34
C GLY A 182 3.02 14.97 17.28
N TYR A 183 2.01 14.10 17.35
CA TYR A 183 2.13 12.64 17.33
C TYR A 183 2.72 12.05 16.02
N SER A 184 2.71 12.79 14.91
CA SER A 184 3.14 12.29 13.59
C SER A 184 4.62 11.90 13.54
N ARG A 185 5.46 12.50 14.39
CA ARG A 185 6.91 12.25 14.46
C ARG A 185 7.30 11.29 15.59
N LEU A 186 6.34 10.88 16.42
CA LEU A 186 6.60 10.02 17.57
C LEU A 186 6.81 8.57 17.13
N THR A 187 7.70 7.89 17.87
CA THR A 187 7.93 6.45 17.80
C THR A 187 6.76 5.70 18.45
N LYS A 188 6.68 4.37 18.27
CA LYS A 188 5.59 3.57 18.86
C LYS A 188 5.56 3.74 20.39
N ALA A 189 6.70 3.68 21.06
CA ALA A 189 6.79 3.87 22.51
C ALA A 189 6.29 5.25 22.94
N ALA A 190 6.79 6.33 22.31
CA ALA A 190 6.36 7.69 22.64
C ALA A 190 4.86 7.96 22.33
N LEU A 191 4.26 7.21 21.39
CA LEU A 191 2.82 7.25 21.16
C LEU A 191 2.02 6.54 22.26
N LEU A 192 2.55 5.47 22.85
CA LEU A 192 1.92 4.77 23.96
C LEU A 192 1.95 5.65 25.21
N ASP A 193 3.11 6.26 25.51
CA ASP A 193 3.25 7.18 26.66
C ASP A 193 2.29 8.37 26.54
N LEU A 194 2.18 8.97 25.35
CA LEU A 194 1.26 10.09 25.10
C LEU A 194 -0.22 9.72 25.24
N LEU A 195 -0.59 8.46 25.03
CA LEU A 195 -1.96 7.96 25.13
C LEU A 195 -2.29 7.40 26.53
N ALA A 196 -1.29 7.19 27.37
CA ALA A 196 -1.45 6.74 28.75
C ALA A 196 -1.69 7.90 29.75
N HIS A 197 -1.66 9.16 29.27
CA HIS A 197 -1.90 10.40 30.03
C HIS A 197 -3.08 11.18 29.47
#